data_AF-A0A1I7II38-F1
#
_entry.id   AF-A0A1I7II38-F1
#
_cell.length_a   1.000
_cell.length_b   1.000
_cell.length_c   1.000
_cell.angle_alpha   90.00
_cell.angle_beta   90.00
_cell.angle_gamma   90.00
#
_symmetry.space_group_name_H-M   'P 1'
#
loop_
_entity.id
_entity.type
_entity.pdbx_description
1 polymer ?
#
loop_
_entity_poly.entity_id
_entity_poly.type
_entity_poly.pdbx_seq_one_letter_code
_entity_poly.pdbx_strand_id
1 'polypeptide(L)'
;MERFPDRPEKARLVRPHDDYVDAHDGIINASREVFPYVPWQRCQFHFSKNIADKAPKKVQAGLRDELQEMFNCKKIEDARKKWDQVLADYQESALSAMECLDEGFESAMTVMTLPEGLRRFFRTSNHIERLNRELKRRSGVIGIFPNEASLIRLMGSVLMEQNSISQARKTIFSKESYQKLLKSDARNHLHQIAEEQAALLAA
;
A
#
# COMPACT_ATOMS: atom_id res chain seq x y z
N MET A 1 17.35 37.45 -25.59
CA MET A 1 16.51 36.22 -25.59
C MET A 1 17.15 35.29 -24.57
N GLU A 2 16.94 35.60 -23.30
CA GLU A 2 17.73 35.08 -22.18
C GLU A 2 17.15 33.76 -21.66
N ARG A 3 18.07 32.83 -21.40
CA ARG A 3 17.85 31.58 -20.69
C ARG A 3 17.30 31.88 -19.30
N PHE A 4 16.17 31.28 -18.95
CA PHE A 4 15.75 31.22 -17.56
C PHE A 4 16.77 30.41 -16.75
N PRO A 5 17.20 30.91 -15.58
CA PRO A 5 18.29 30.32 -14.81
C PRO A 5 17.85 29.07 -14.04
N ASP A 6 18.83 28.18 -13.82
CA ASP A 6 18.76 27.01 -12.95
C ASP A 6 18.05 27.31 -11.63
N ARG A 7 17.03 26.51 -11.32
CA ARG A 7 16.34 26.57 -10.04
C ARG A 7 17.22 25.82 -9.02
N PRO A 8 17.60 26.43 -7.88
CA PRO A 8 18.48 25.78 -6.93
C PRO A 8 17.78 24.59 -6.27
N GLU A 9 18.50 23.47 -6.27
CA GLU A 9 18.19 22.24 -5.54
C GLU A 9 18.21 22.52 -4.03
N LYS A 10 17.12 23.07 -3.51
CA LYS A 10 16.87 23.02 -2.07
C LYS A 10 16.38 21.61 -1.77
N ALA A 11 17.27 20.79 -1.25
CA ALA A 11 16.94 19.60 -0.49
C ALA A 11 15.95 19.98 0.62
N ARG A 12 14.66 20.00 0.28
CA ARG A 12 13.60 19.91 1.27
C ARG A 12 13.73 18.50 1.82
N LEU A 13 14.35 18.38 2.99
CA LEU A 13 14.06 17.29 3.90
C LEU A 13 12.53 17.29 4.07
N VAL A 14 11.88 16.42 3.29
CA VAL A 14 10.46 16.15 3.41
C VAL A 14 10.28 15.75 4.86
N ARG A 15 9.51 16.54 5.60
CA ARG A 15 9.11 16.18 6.97
C ARG A 15 8.61 14.74 6.90
N PRO A 16 9.06 13.82 7.77
CA PRO A 16 8.56 12.45 7.79
C PRO A 16 7.14 12.49 8.35
N HIS A 17 6.19 12.98 7.54
CA HIS A 17 4.84 12.47 7.60
C HIS A 17 4.95 10.97 7.37
N ASP A 18 4.11 10.19 8.06
CA ASP A 18 4.10 8.72 7.99
C ASP A 18 3.71 8.21 6.59
N ASP A 19 4.49 8.54 5.57
CA ASP A 19 4.36 8.08 4.20
C ASP A 19 5.11 6.74 4.15
N TYR A 20 4.42 5.72 4.66
CA TYR A 20 4.71 4.34 4.32
C TYR A 20 4.85 4.26 2.80
N VAL A 21 5.88 3.56 2.32
CA VAL A 21 6.20 3.31 0.91
C VAL A 21 4.92 3.00 0.11
N ASP A 22 4.29 4.04 -0.43
CA ASP A 22 3.08 3.91 -1.23
C ASP A 22 3.48 4.27 -2.65
N ALA A 23 3.57 3.24 -3.49
CA ALA A 23 3.86 3.32 -4.91
C ALA A 23 5.05 4.21 -5.28
N HIS A 24 6.13 4.18 -4.49
CA HIS A 24 7.34 4.88 -4.90
C HIS A 24 8.03 4.07 -6.01
N ASP A 25 8.17 4.68 -7.20
CA ASP A 25 8.71 4.02 -8.39
C ASP A 25 10.06 3.35 -8.13
N GLY A 26 10.93 3.98 -7.32
CA GLY A 26 12.23 3.39 -6.95
C GLY A 26 12.10 2.05 -6.21
N ILE A 27 11.09 1.91 -5.35
CA ILE A 27 10.88 0.66 -4.59
C ILE A 27 10.15 -0.38 -5.44
N ILE A 28 9.22 0.04 -6.31
CA ILE A 28 8.58 -0.86 -7.27
C ILE A 28 9.65 -1.47 -8.18
N ASN A 29 10.53 -0.64 -8.74
CA ASN A 29 11.60 -1.09 -9.64
C ASN A 29 12.58 -2.02 -8.94
N ALA A 30 13.08 -1.64 -7.76
CA ALA A 30 13.98 -2.49 -6.99
C ALA A 30 13.33 -3.83 -6.56
N SER A 31 12.06 -3.80 -6.15
CA SER A 31 11.33 -5.01 -5.77
C SER A 31 11.20 -5.97 -6.94
N ARG A 32 10.99 -5.47 -8.17
CA ARG A 32 10.87 -6.30 -9.36
C ARG A 32 12.19 -6.93 -9.78
N GLU A 33 13.29 -6.20 -9.65
CA GLU A 33 14.63 -6.73 -9.95
C GLU A 33 14.97 -7.93 -9.06
N VAL A 34 14.64 -7.84 -7.76
CA VAL A 34 14.95 -8.89 -6.78
C VAL A 34 13.87 -10.00 -6.75
N PHE A 35 12.60 -9.64 -6.93
CA PHE A 35 11.44 -10.53 -6.83
C PHE A 35 10.53 -10.43 -8.07
N PRO A 36 10.99 -10.89 -9.25
CA PRO A 36 10.29 -10.68 -10.53
C PRO A 36 8.92 -11.37 -10.62
N TYR A 37 8.69 -12.42 -9.83
CA TYR A 37 7.44 -13.19 -9.83
C TYR A 37 6.47 -12.80 -8.71
N VAL A 38 6.78 -11.73 -7.98
CA VAL A 38 5.91 -11.22 -6.90
C VAL A 38 5.22 -9.97 -7.40
N PRO A 39 3.88 -9.97 -7.51
CA PRO A 39 3.18 -8.78 -7.94
C PRO A 39 3.28 -7.72 -6.86
N TRP A 40 3.36 -6.47 -7.29
CA TRP A 40 3.25 -5.34 -6.40
C TRP A 40 1.77 -5.04 -6.12
N GLN A 41 1.46 -4.67 -4.88
CA GLN A 41 0.11 -4.30 -4.46
C GLN A 41 0.14 -2.93 -3.78
N ARG A 42 -0.80 -2.06 -4.17
CA ARG A 42 -1.01 -0.77 -3.51
C ARG A 42 -1.82 -0.95 -2.22
N CYS A 43 -1.49 -0.18 -1.18
CA CYS A 43 -2.27 -0.17 0.06
C CYS A 43 -3.60 0.55 -0.18
N GLN A 44 -4.74 -0.12 0.04
CA GLN A 44 -6.06 0.44 -0.22
C GLN A 44 -6.38 1.66 0.66
N PHE A 45 -5.83 1.72 1.88
CA PHE A 45 -6.00 2.87 2.78
C PHE A 45 -5.32 4.13 2.22
N HIS A 46 -4.04 4.03 1.86
CA HIS A 46 -3.30 5.15 1.28
C HIS A 46 -3.86 5.52 -0.09
N PHE A 47 -4.25 4.52 -0.89
CA PHE A 47 -4.86 4.78 -2.19
C PHE A 47 -6.17 5.57 -2.07
N SER A 48 -7.08 5.16 -1.17
CA SER A 48 -8.32 5.90 -0.89
C SER A 48 -8.04 7.34 -0.47
N LYS A 49 -7.02 7.55 0.37
CA LYS A 49 -6.61 8.90 0.79
C LYS A 49 -6.08 9.70 -0.40
N ASN A 50 -5.19 9.15 -1.22
CA ASN A 50 -4.59 9.82 -2.37
C ASN A 50 -5.66 10.24 -3.39
N ILE A 51 -6.64 9.37 -3.66
CA ILE A 51 -7.77 9.67 -4.55
C ILE A 51 -8.59 10.82 -3.95
N ALA A 52 -8.99 10.71 -2.68
CA ALA A 52 -9.82 11.71 -2.04
C ALA A 52 -9.13 13.08 -1.91
N ASP A 53 -7.82 13.11 -1.67
CA ASP A 53 -7.03 14.34 -1.57
C ASP A 53 -6.95 15.10 -2.92
N LYS A 54 -7.11 14.39 -4.05
CA LYS A 54 -7.22 14.97 -5.40
C LYS A 54 -8.64 15.44 -5.75
N ALA A 55 -9.64 15.14 -4.93
CA ALA A 55 -11.04 15.54 -5.16
C ALA A 55 -11.41 16.80 -4.36
N PRO A 56 -12.37 17.63 -4.85
CA PRO A 56 -12.89 18.77 -4.09
C PRO A 56 -13.50 18.34 -2.74
N LYS A 57 -13.25 19.13 -1.67
CA LYS A 57 -13.67 18.80 -0.29
C LYS A 57 -15.15 18.41 -0.15
N LYS A 58 -16.03 18.98 -0.98
CA LYS A 58 -17.48 18.73 -0.94
C LYS A 58 -17.85 17.28 -1.26
N VAL A 59 -17.09 16.63 -2.15
CA VAL A 59 -17.38 15.26 -2.63
C VAL A 59 -16.55 14.19 -1.94
N GLN A 60 -15.50 14.56 -1.20
CA GLN A 60 -14.56 13.62 -0.61
C GLN A 60 -15.19 12.60 0.34
N ALA A 61 -16.23 12.98 1.10
CA ALA A 61 -16.87 12.06 2.04
C ALA A 61 -17.59 10.92 1.28
N GLY A 62 -18.47 11.27 0.34
CA GLY A 62 -19.17 10.29 -0.50
C GLY A 62 -18.20 9.43 -1.33
N LEU A 63 -17.18 10.06 -1.91
CA LEU A 63 -16.17 9.33 -2.67
C LEU A 63 -15.43 8.29 -1.80
N ARG A 64 -15.08 8.61 -0.55
CA ARG A 64 -14.43 7.65 0.36
C ARG A 64 -15.36 6.47 0.68
N ASP A 65 -16.65 6.72 0.89
CA ASP A 65 -17.63 5.67 1.17
C ASP A 65 -17.76 4.72 -0.04
N GLU A 66 -17.85 5.26 -1.25
CA GLU A 66 -17.96 4.45 -2.47
C GLU A 66 -16.69 3.66 -2.80
N LEU A 67 -15.51 4.24 -2.57
CA LEU A 67 -14.24 3.51 -2.65
C LEU A 67 -14.18 2.37 -1.62
N GLN A 68 -14.69 2.61 -0.41
CA GLN A 68 -14.77 1.57 0.61
C GLN A 68 -15.73 0.45 0.21
N GLU A 69 -16.87 0.76 -0.41
CA GLU A 69 -17.78 -0.25 -0.96
C GLU A 69 -17.07 -1.10 -2.02
N MET A 70 -16.41 -0.45 -2.99
CA MET A 70 -15.65 -1.10 -4.07
C MET A 70 -14.57 -2.05 -3.52
N PHE A 71 -13.78 -1.62 -2.53
CA PHE A 71 -12.74 -2.45 -1.92
C PHE A 71 -13.28 -3.63 -1.08
N ASN A 72 -14.55 -3.59 -0.67
CA ASN A 72 -15.18 -4.66 0.10
C ASN A 72 -16.03 -5.61 -0.75
N CYS A 73 -16.08 -5.42 -2.08
CA CYS A 73 -16.70 -6.38 -2.99
C CYS A 73 -16.12 -7.79 -2.80
N LYS A 74 -16.98 -8.81 -2.89
CA LYS A 74 -16.57 -10.21 -2.72
C LYS A 74 -15.85 -10.76 -3.96
N LYS A 75 -16.26 -10.27 -5.13
CA LYS A 75 -15.80 -10.66 -6.46
C LYS A 75 -15.20 -9.47 -7.21
N ILE A 76 -14.20 -9.74 -8.05
CA ILE A 76 -13.49 -8.69 -8.79
C ILE A 76 -14.38 -8.05 -9.85
N GLU A 77 -15.32 -8.80 -10.43
CA GLU A 77 -16.25 -8.30 -11.43
C GLU A 77 -17.21 -7.26 -10.84
N ASP A 78 -17.63 -7.45 -9.59
CA ASP A 78 -18.47 -6.49 -8.88
C ASP A 78 -17.67 -5.22 -8.53
N ALA A 79 -16.39 -5.39 -8.16
CA ALA A 79 -15.49 -4.26 -7.94
C ALA A 79 -15.25 -3.44 -9.21
N ARG A 80 -15.07 -4.10 -10.36
CA ARG A 80 -14.92 -3.44 -11.68
C ARG A 80 -16.16 -2.67 -12.08
N LYS A 81 -17.36 -3.23 -11.88
CA LYS A 81 -18.61 -2.49 -12.12
C LYS A 81 -18.75 -1.25 -11.24
N LYS A 82 -18.39 -1.37 -9.96
CA LYS A 82 -18.42 -0.22 -9.03
C LYS A 82 -17.35 0.81 -9.40
N TRP A 83 -16.19 0.37 -9.89
CA TRP A 83 -15.15 1.23 -10.43
C TRP A 83 -15.64 2.05 -11.62
N ASP A 84 -16.24 1.40 -12.64
CA ASP A 84 -16.83 2.08 -13.80
C ASP A 84 -17.90 3.10 -13.37
N GLN A 85 -18.73 2.73 -12.39
CA GLN A 85 -19.74 3.62 -11.82
C GLN A 85 -19.11 4.85 -11.16
N VAL A 86 -18.12 4.65 -10.28
CA VAL A 86 -17.46 5.77 -9.57
C VAL A 86 -16.75 6.68 -10.56
N LEU A 87 -16.10 6.13 -11.60
CA LEU A 87 -15.51 6.93 -12.67
C LEU A 87 -16.56 7.81 -13.33
N ALA A 88 -17.70 7.25 -13.73
CA ALA A 88 -18.77 8.01 -14.38
C ALA A 88 -19.38 9.09 -13.47
N ASP A 89 -19.65 8.77 -12.21
CA ASP A 89 -20.33 9.66 -11.26
C ASP A 89 -19.49 10.89 -10.89
N TYR A 90 -18.16 10.75 -10.86
CA TYR A 90 -17.25 11.81 -10.41
C TYR A 90 -16.38 12.42 -11.52
N GLN A 91 -16.48 11.96 -12.78
CA GLN A 91 -15.63 12.44 -13.88
C GLN A 91 -15.66 13.98 -14.04
N GLU A 92 -16.86 14.58 -14.00
CA GLU A 92 -17.01 16.03 -14.18
C GLU A 92 -16.55 16.83 -12.95
N SER A 93 -16.73 16.26 -11.75
CA SER A 93 -16.50 16.97 -10.50
C SER A 93 -15.11 16.76 -9.91
N ALA A 94 -14.42 15.69 -10.28
CA ALA A 94 -13.15 15.27 -9.70
C ALA A 94 -12.26 14.49 -10.69
N LEU A 95 -12.04 15.03 -11.90
CA LEU A 95 -11.24 14.40 -12.96
C LEU A 95 -9.89 13.82 -12.46
N SER A 96 -9.08 14.60 -11.74
CA SER A 96 -7.77 14.14 -11.26
C SER A 96 -7.86 12.99 -10.24
N ALA A 97 -8.96 12.92 -9.48
CA ALA A 97 -9.21 11.79 -8.60
C ALA A 97 -9.58 10.54 -9.39
N MET A 98 -10.33 10.70 -10.50
CA MET A 98 -10.72 9.60 -11.37
C MET A 98 -9.54 9.04 -12.17
N GLU A 99 -8.66 9.90 -12.71
CA GLU A 99 -7.38 9.48 -13.31
C GLU A 99 -6.55 8.67 -12.31
N CYS A 100 -6.46 9.16 -11.06
CA CYS A 100 -5.74 8.44 -10.00
C CYS A 100 -6.36 7.09 -9.66
N LEU A 101 -7.69 6.99 -9.67
CA LEU A 101 -8.43 5.76 -9.41
C LEU A 101 -8.20 4.75 -10.55
N ASP A 102 -8.32 5.21 -11.80
CA ASP A 102 -8.15 4.43 -13.02
C ASP A 102 -6.75 3.79 -13.10
N GLU A 103 -5.70 4.60 -12.95
CA GLU A 103 -4.30 4.13 -12.97
C GLU A 103 -3.97 3.14 -11.85
N GLY A 104 -4.61 3.29 -10.68
CA GLY A 104 -4.25 2.54 -9.48
C GLY A 104 -5.11 1.31 -9.20
N PHE A 105 -6.26 1.16 -9.86
CA PHE A 105 -7.27 0.15 -9.52
C PHE A 105 -6.71 -1.28 -9.50
N GLU A 106 -6.10 -1.74 -10.59
CA GLU A 106 -5.61 -3.12 -10.71
C GLU A 106 -4.54 -3.45 -9.67
N SER A 107 -3.62 -2.50 -9.40
CA SER A 107 -2.61 -2.65 -8.34
C SER A 107 -3.21 -2.70 -6.93
N ALA A 108 -4.29 -1.98 -6.67
CA ALA A 108 -4.98 -1.99 -5.38
C ALA A 108 -5.87 -3.23 -5.17
N MET A 109 -6.33 -3.84 -6.27
CA MET A 109 -7.23 -5.00 -6.25
C MET A 109 -6.52 -6.35 -6.39
N THR A 110 -5.19 -6.37 -6.59
CA THR A 110 -4.37 -7.60 -6.58
C THR A 110 -4.66 -8.49 -5.36
N VAL A 111 -4.98 -7.91 -4.20
CA VAL A 111 -5.35 -8.63 -2.96
C VAL A 111 -6.52 -9.61 -3.14
N MET A 112 -7.40 -9.40 -4.12
CA MET A 112 -8.57 -10.25 -4.36
C MET A 112 -8.22 -11.67 -4.81
N THR A 113 -7.03 -11.89 -5.35
CA THR A 113 -6.51 -13.24 -5.66
C THR A 113 -6.29 -14.08 -4.40
N LEU A 114 -6.10 -13.44 -3.24
CA LEU A 114 -5.93 -14.14 -1.97
C LEU A 114 -7.28 -14.68 -1.44
N PRO A 115 -7.27 -15.78 -0.69
CA PRO A 115 -8.44 -16.24 0.06
C PRO A 115 -9.04 -15.12 0.93
N GLU A 116 -10.37 -15.04 0.99
CA GLU A 116 -11.12 -13.95 1.65
C GLU A 116 -10.64 -13.64 3.08
N GLY A 117 -10.39 -14.68 3.88
CA GLY A 117 -9.89 -14.53 5.25
C GLY A 117 -8.51 -13.86 5.37
N LEU A 118 -7.70 -13.90 4.30
CA LEU A 118 -6.38 -13.27 4.25
C LEU A 118 -6.46 -11.82 3.76
N ARG A 119 -7.42 -11.49 2.88
CA ARG A 119 -7.54 -10.16 2.26
C ARG A 119 -7.52 -9.03 3.29
N ARG A 120 -8.19 -9.22 4.43
CA ARG A 120 -8.25 -8.23 5.51
C ARG A 120 -6.90 -7.80 6.08
N PHE A 121 -5.88 -8.64 5.97
CA PHE A 121 -4.54 -8.39 6.53
C PHE A 121 -3.60 -7.77 5.50
N PHE A 122 -3.80 -8.07 4.22
CA PHE A 122 -2.92 -7.64 3.14
C PHE A 122 -3.42 -6.40 2.41
N ARG A 123 -4.71 -6.06 2.50
CA ARG A 123 -5.25 -4.87 1.83
C ARG A 123 -4.74 -3.54 2.39
N THR A 124 -4.23 -3.54 3.62
CA THR A 124 -3.59 -2.37 4.24
C THR A 124 -2.25 -2.71 4.88
N SER A 125 -1.41 -1.69 5.03
CA SER A 125 -0.11 -1.74 5.71
C SER A 125 -0.20 -1.54 7.23
N ASN A 126 -1.41 -1.55 7.81
CA ASN A 126 -1.66 -1.23 9.22
C ASN A 126 -0.76 -1.97 10.21
N HIS A 127 -0.45 -3.24 9.94
CA HIS A 127 0.34 -4.07 10.84
C HIS A 127 1.82 -3.62 10.87
N ILE A 128 2.40 -3.27 9.73
CA ILE A 128 3.77 -2.74 9.65
C ILE A 128 3.81 -1.29 10.12
N GLU A 129 2.81 -0.47 9.79
CA GLU A 129 2.72 0.91 10.29
C GLU A 129 2.63 0.96 11.82
N ARG A 130 1.86 0.05 12.43
CA ARG A 130 1.79 -0.06 13.90
C ARG A 130 3.14 -0.43 14.49
N LEU A 131 3.87 -1.37 13.86
CA LEU A 131 5.21 -1.74 14.28
C LEU A 131 6.18 -0.55 14.17
N ASN A 132 6.19 0.13 13.03
CA ASN A 132 7.02 1.31 12.79
C ASN A 132 6.72 2.44 13.77
N ARG A 133 5.44 2.68 14.09
CA ARG A 133 5.04 3.66 15.10
C ARG A 133 5.60 3.31 16.48
N GLU A 134 5.60 2.04 16.84
CA GLU A 134 6.19 1.58 18.10
C GLU A 134 7.71 1.76 18.12
N LEU A 135 8.41 1.44 17.03
CA LEU A 135 9.84 1.69 16.89
C LEU A 135 10.16 3.19 17.03
N LYS A 136 9.42 4.05 16.31
CA LYS A 136 9.53 5.52 16.39
C LYS A 136 9.26 6.04 17.80
N ARG A 137 8.24 5.50 18.48
CA ARG A 137 7.89 5.89 19.86
C ARG A 137 9.03 5.57 20.82
N ARG A 138 9.63 4.38 20.71
CA ARG A 138 10.73 3.94 21.58
C ARG A 138 12.02 4.73 21.30
N SER A 139 12.34 5.01 20.04
CA SER A 139 13.50 5.83 19.69
C SER A 139 13.30 7.31 20.05
N GLY A 140 12.08 7.83 19.94
CA GLY A 140 11.76 9.22 20.24
C GLY A 140 12.03 9.64 21.69
N VAL A 141 11.95 8.71 22.64
CA VAL A 141 12.30 8.94 24.05
C VAL A 141 13.81 9.19 24.24
N ILE A 142 14.65 8.54 23.44
CA ILE A 142 16.11 8.65 23.53
C ILE A 142 16.61 9.91 22.81
N GLY A 143 15.97 10.28 21.69
CA GLY A 143 16.31 11.45 20.89
C GLY A 143 17.59 11.28 20.09
N ILE A 144 18.75 11.17 20.76
CA ILE A 144 20.07 11.05 20.14
C ILE A 144 20.75 9.76 20.59
N PHE A 145 21.22 8.97 19.62
CA PHE A 145 21.95 7.73 19.89
C PHE A 145 23.46 7.97 19.84
N PRO A 146 24.25 7.37 20.75
CA PRO A 146 25.70 7.56 20.78
C PRO A 146 26.43 6.83 19.65
N ASN A 147 25.83 5.81 19.04
CA ASN A 147 26.32 5.10 17.86
C ASN A 147 25.21 4.23 17.25
N GLU A 148 25.43 3.76 16.02
CA GLU A 148 24.53 2.87 15.28
C GLU A 148 24.23 1.57 16.03
N ALA A 149 25.23 0.95 16.65
CA ALA A 149 25.04 -0.29 17.39
C ALA A 149 24.03 -0.14 18.55
N SER A 150 23.97 1.04 19.18
CA SER A 150 23.00 1.35 20.24
C SER A 150 21.58 1.45 19.71
N LEU A 151 21.40 2.03 18.52
CA LEU A 151 20.12 2.07 17.82
C LEU A 151 19.67 0.65 17.45
N ILE A 152 20.55 -0.15 16.84
CA ILE A 152 20.25 -1.53 16.44
C ILE A 152 19.83 -2.37 17.66
N ARG A 153 20.52 -2.23 18.81
CA ARG A 153 20.17 -2.94 20.05
C ARG A 153 18.77 -2.58 20.56
N LEU A 154 18.40 -1.30 20.51
CA LEU A 154 17.04 -0.88 20.89
C LEU A 154 16.02 -1.47 19.93
N MET A 155 16.22 -1.28 18.63
CA MET A 155 15.28 -1.76 17.62
C MET A 155 15.10 -3.28 17.70
N GLY A 156 16.20 -4.02 17.82
CA GLY A 156 16.19 -5.47 18.03
C GLY A 156 15.41 -5.87 19.29
N SER A 157 15.67 -5.23 20.42
CA SER A 157 14.95 -5.49 21.67
C SER A 157 13.43 -5.26 21.53
N VAL A 158 13.02 -4.17 20.88
CA VAL A 158 11.61 -3.86 20.65
C VAL A 158 10.98 -4.88 19.69
N LEU A 159 11.67 -5.27 18.63
CA LEU A 159 11.19 -6.29 17.69
C LEU A 159 11.02 -7.65 18.37
N MET A 160 11.95 -8.03 19.27
CA MET A 160 11.84 -9.25 20.07
C MET A 160 10.60 -9.21 20.98
N GLU A 161 10.38 -8.09 21.68
CA GLU A 161 9.18 -7.88 22.50
C GLU A 161 7.89 -7.99 21.66
N GLN A 162 7.83 -7.33 20.51
CA GLN A 162 6.68 -7.38 19.60
C GLN A 162 6.44 -8.79 19.04
N ASN A 163 7.50 -9.54 18.74
CA ASN A 163 7.40 -10.93 18.31
C ASN A 163 6.76 -11.80 19.41
N SER A 164 7.23 -11.71 20.66
CA SER A 164 6.63 -12.44 21.79
C SER A 164 5.15 -12.09 22.00
N ILE A 165 4.79 -10.80 21.91
CA ILE A 165 3.38 -10.36 21.98
C ILE A 165 2.56 -10.94 20.82
N SER A 166 3.12 -10.97 19.61
CA SER A 166 2.43 -11.48 18.42
C SER A 166 2.19 -12.98 18.49
N GLN A 167 3.13 -13.74 19.05
CA GLN A 167 2.98 -15.19 19.28
C GLN A 167 1.88 -15.52 20.30
N ALA A 168 1.67 -14.66 21.30
CA ALA A 168 0.60 -14.82 22.28
C ALA A 168 -0.80 -14.46 21.73
N ARG A 169 -0.88 -13.83 20.55
CA ARG A 169 -2.14 -13.42 19.91
C ARG A 169 -2.63 -14.46 18.91
N LYS A 170 -3.86 -14.27 18.44
CA LYS A 170 -4.46 -15.10 17.39
C LYS A 170 -3.58 -15.05 16.13
N THR A 171 -3.21 -16.24 15.63
CA THR A 171 -2.39 -16.39 14.42
C THR A 171 -3.09 -15.79 13.20
N ILE A 172 -2.40 -14.91 12.49
CA ILE A 172 -2.84 -14.37 11.19
C ILE A 172 -2.85 -15.49 10.14
N PHE A 173 -1.81 -16.31 10.12
CA PHE A 173 -1.70 -17.50 9.28
C PHE A 173 -1.89 -18.75 10.13
N SER A 174 -3.11 -19.29 10.14
CA SER A 174 -3.31 -20.66 10.62
C SER A 174 -2.81 -21.65 9.57
N LYS A 175 -2.50 -22.87 10.01
CA LYS A 175 -2.19 -23.99 9.11
C LYS A 175 -3.28 -24.19 8.06
N GLU A 176 -4.54 -24.02 8.44
CA GLU A 176 -5.70 -24.11 7.54
C GLU A 176 -5.69 -23.00 6.47
N SER A 177 -5.46 -21.75 6.86
CA SER A 177 -5.39 -20.63 5.91
C SER A 177 -4.23 -20.81 4.92
N TYR A 178 -3.09 -21.29 5.41
CA TYR A 178 -1.93 -21.57 4.56
C TYR A 178 -2.22 -22.72 3.57
N GLN A 179 -2.86 -23.80 4.04
CA GLN A 179 -3.29 -24.89 3.16
C GLN A 179 -4.31 -24.44 2.11
N LYS A 180 -5.25 -23.56 2.47
CA LYS A 180 -6.19 -22.98 1.51
C LYS A 180 -5.47 -22.18 0.43
N LEU A 181 -4.47 -21.38 0.81
CA LEU A 181 -3.64 -20.63 -0.14
C LEU A 181 -2.88 -21.59 -1.08
N LEU A 182 -2.22 -22.61 -0.54
CA LEU A 182 -1.45 -23.58 -1.33
C LEU A 182 -2.32 -24.42 -2.27
N LYS A 183 -3.56 -24.73 -1.88
CA LYS A 183 -4.50 -25.48 -2.72
C LYS A 183 -5.23 -24.62 -3.75
N SER A 184 -5.19 -23.29 -3.59
CA SER A 184 -5.81 -22.36 -4.52
C SER A 184 -4.88 -22.05 -5.69
N ASP A 185 -5.46 -21.60 -6.80
CA ASP A 185 -4.69 -21.13 -7.95
C ASP A 185 -4.09 -19.73 -7.77
N ALA A 186 -4.16 -19.19 -6.55
CA ALA A 186 -3.70 -17.84 -6.23
C ALA A 186 -2.23 -17.63 -6.62
N ARG A 187 -1.37 -18.65 -6.51
CA ARG A 187 0.04 -18.53 -6.91
C ARG A 187 0.18 -18.24 -8.40
N ASN A 188 -0.53 -18.97 -9.25
CA ASN A 188 -0.44 -18.81 -10.70
C ASN A 188 -1.04 -17.45 -11.11
N HIS A 189 -2.18 -17.07 -10.53
CA HIS A 189 -2.75 -15.74 -10.75
C HIS A 189 -1.81 -14.61 -10.30
N LEU A 190 -1.16 -14.74 -9.14
CA LEU A 190 -0.19 -13.73 -8.67
C LEU A 190 1.03 -13.63 -9.60
N HIS A 191 1.52 -14.76 -10.13
CA HIS A 191 2.58 -14.77 -11.13
C HIS A 191 2.13 -14.05 -12.41
N GLN A 192 0.93 -14.34 -12.91
CA GLN A 192 0.38 -13.67 -14.10
C GLN A 192 0.25 -12.16 -13.88
N ILE A 193 -0.26 -11.73 -12.73
CA ILE A 193 -0.35 -10.31 -12.38
C ILE A 193 1.05 -9.66 -12.35
N ALA A 194 2.06 -10.36 -11.84
CA ALA A 194 3.43 -9.84 -11.83
C ALA A 194 3.97 -9.62 -13.25
N GLU A 195 3.67 -10.54 -14.19
CA GLU A 195 4.02 -10.41 -15.61
C GLU A 195 3.28 -9.25 -16.29
N GLU A 196 1.98 -9.10 -16.02
CA GLU A 196 1.16 -8.00 -16.55
C GLU A 196 1.65 -6.64 -16.05
N GLN A 197 1.91 -6.51 -14.75
CA GLN A 197 2.51 -5.31 -14.16
C GLN A 197 3.89 -5.03 -14.75
N ALA A 198 4.65 -6.08 -15.04
CA ALA A 198 5.96 -5.95 -15.62
C ALA A 198 5.93 -5.38 -17.04
N ALA A 199 4.95 -5.81 -17.83
CA ALA A 199 4.72 -5.32 -19.18
C ALA A 199 4.23 -3.87 -19.22
N LEU A 200 3.31 -3.49 -18.33
CA LEU A 200 2.76 -2.12 -18.27
C LEU A 200 3.82 -1.05 -17.97
N LEU A 201 4.81 -1.38 -17.14
CA LEU A 201 5.89 -0.46 -16.78
C LEU A 201 7.02 -0.40 -17.83
N ALA A 202 7.03 -1.33 -18.79
CA ALA A 202 7.99 -1.34 -19.90
C ALA A 202 7.46 -0.62 -21.16
N ALA A 203 6.16 -0.32 -21.20
CA ALA A 203 5.47 0.42 -22.26
C ALA A 203 5.57 1.94 -22.04
#